data_AF-A0A7X6A402-F1
#
_entry.id   AF-A0A7X6A402-F1
#
_cell.length_a   1.000
_cell.length_b   1.000
_cell.length_c   1.000
_cell.angle_alpha   90.00
_cell.angle_beta   90.00
_cell.angle_gamma   90.00
#
_symmetry.space_group_name_H-M   'P 1'
#
loop_
_entity.id
_entity.type
_entity.pdbx_description
1 polymer ?
#
loop_
_entity_poly.entity_id
_entity_poly.type
_entity_poly.pdbx_seq_one_letter_code
_entity_poly.pdbx_strand_id
1 'polypeptide(L)'
;MRWWPVTVSVVIFAVAGCADTSGGGGGGGTSPPIPPTTGTDEPPTEPTTTETTQTRQDKPSLEIASLPVGGVPDEGANCNPVSWLAGDIPEGVTITLGRPRFKPTGIFAVDQSGCPGDARACPGLEWTAEEARQCWVGFRQVADEGSVTLVIPAIATCETRQQCNGLKGLGGSQIDLTARRRETPETPPDTPPETPPETPVETPSGG
;
A
#
# COMPACT_ATOMS: atom_id res chain seq x y z
N MET A 1 -21.25 5.40 36.76
CA MET A 1 -21.53 4.26 35.86
C MET A 1 -22.70 4.64 34.98
N ARG A 2 -22.47 4.89 33.69
CA ARG A 2 -23.53 5.23 32.72
C ARG A 2 -23.74 4.00 31.83
N TRP A 3 -24.86 3.33 32.02
CA TRP A 3 -25.32 2.25 31.15
C TRP A 3 -26.00 2.83 29.92
N TRP A 4 -25.57 2.41 28.74
CA TRP A 4 -26.27 2.70 27.48
C TRP A 4 -26.95 1.41 27.00
N PRO A 5 -28.23 1.46 26.60
CA PRO A 5 -28.93 0.28 26.11
C PRO A 5 -28.45 -0.11 24.71
N VAL A 6 -28.02 -1.36 24.55
CA VAL A 6 -27.68 -1.96 23.26
C VAL A 6 -28.97 -2.47 22.63
N THR A 7 -29.35 -1.95 21.47
CA THR A 7 -30.49 -2.42 20.68
C THR A 7 -29.97 -3.34 19.58
N VAL A 8 -30.33 -4.62 19.64
CA VAL A 8 -30.00 -5.63 18.63
C VAL A 8 -31.12 -5.64 17.59
N SER A 9 -30.81 -5.28 16.34
CA SER A 9 -31.72 -5.43 15.19
C SER A 9 -31.36 -6.67 14.39
N VAL A 10 -32.30 -7.61 14.30
CA VAL A 10 -32.21 -8.82 13.48
C VAL A 10 -32.78 -8.49 12.10
N VAL A 11 -31.95 -8.52 11.06
CA VAL A 11 -32.38 -8.34 9.67
C VAL A 11 -32.38 -9.73 9.00
N ILE A 12 -33.57 -10.22 8.66
CA ILE A 12 -33.77 -11.47 7.90
C ILE A 12 -33.74 -11.11 6.42
N PHE A 13 -32.70 -11.54 5.71
CA PHE A 13 -32.65 -11.48 4.24
C PHE A 13 -33.16 -12.81 3.67
N ALA A 14 -34.32 -12.75 3.00
CA ALA A 14 -34.80 -13.80 2.11
C ALA A 14 -34.44 -13.41 0.67
N VAL A 15 -33.65 -14.22 -0.03
CA VAL A 15 -33.46 -14.08 -1.48
C VAL A 15 -33.72 -15.42 -2.14
N ALA A 16 -34.69 -15.39 -3.05
CA ALA A 16 -35.23 -16.50 -3.82
C ALA A 16 -34.25 -17.01 -4.88
N GLY A 17 -34.29 -18.32 -5.13
CA GLY A 17 -33.55 -18.98 -6.20
C GLY A 17 -34.24 -18.88 -7.55
N CYS A 18 -33.43 -18.79 -8.61
CA CYS A 18 -33.81 -19.06 -9.98
C CYS A 18 -33.12 -20.35 -10.42
N ALA A 19 -33.92 -21.35 -10.79
CA ALA A 19 -33.55 -22.57 -11.48
C ALA A 19 -34.35 -22.57 -12.78
N ASP A 20 -33.72 -22.85 -13.93
CA ASP A 20 -34.31 -23.29 -15.22
C ASP A 20 -33.14 -23.42 -16.25
N THR A 21 -33.05 -24.29 -17.27
CA THR A 21 -33.58 -25.62 -17.65
C THR A 21 -32.80 -26.11 -18.90
N SER A 22 -32.59 -27.43 -19.00
CA SER A 22 -32.57 -28.36 -20.17
C SER A 22 -32.07 -28.00 -21.60
N GLY A 23 -31.34 -28.99 -22.17
CA GLY A 23 -31.31 -29.36 -23.60
C GLY A 23 -29.97 -30.05 -23.98
N GLY A 24 -29.84 -31.30 -24.46
CA GLY A 24 -30.79 -32.28 -24.99
C GLY A 24 -30.52 -32.56 -26.48
N GLY A 25 -29.88 -33.69 -26.82
CA GLY A 25 -29.79 -34.29 -28.18
C GLY A 25 -28.37 -34.33 -28.77
N GLY A 26 -27.76 -35.45 -29.17
CA GLY A 26 -28.27 -36.76 -29.58
C GLY A 26 -28.42 -36.82 -31.11
N GLY A 27 -27.46 -37.41 -31.83
CA GLY A 27 -27.57 -37.60 -33.27
C GLY A 27 -26.37 -38.32 -33.90
N GLY A 28 -26.44 -39.66 -33.94
CA GLY A 28 -25.54 -40.50 -34.72
C GLY A 28 -25.88 -40.45 -36.22
N GLY A 29 -24.85 -40.54 -37.06
CA GLY A 29 -24.97 -40.65 -38.51
C GLY A 29 -23.98 -41.67 -39.04
N THR A 30 -24.49 -42.82 -39.46
CA THR A 30 -23.76 -43.92 -40.12
C THR A 30 -23.84 -43.73 -41.64
N SER A 31 -22.74 -43.91 -42.38
CA SER A 31 -22.72 -43.93 -43.87
C SER A 31 -21.37 -44.47 -44.42
N PRO A 32 -21.28 -44.94 -45.70
CA PRO A 32 -20.93 -46.31 -46.12
C PRO A 32 -19.47 -46.52 -46.64
N PRO A 33 -19.07 -47.75 -47.06
CA PRO A 33 -17.67 -48.09 -47.35
C PRO A 33 -17.20 -47.63 -48.74
N ILE A 34 -15.96 -47.15 -48.80
CA ILE A 34 -15.25 -46.67 -50.01
C ILE A 34 -14.14 -47.69 -50.38
N PRO A 35 -13.93 -48.02 -51.67
CA PRO A 35 -12.94 -49.01 -52.13
C PRO A 35 -11.48 -48.56 -52.00
N PRO A 36 -10.50 -49.50 -51.96
CA PRO A 36 -9.10 -49.18 -51.69
C PRO A 36 -8.42 -48.55 -52.91
N THR A 37 -7.88 -47.35 -52.74
CA THR A 37 -6.98 -46.72 -53.70
C THR A 37 -5.57 -46.78 -53.12
N THR A 38 -4.69 -47.52 -53.80
CA THR A 38 -3.24 -47.55 -53.58
C THR A 38 -2.67 -46.14 -53.75
N GLY A 39 -2.14 -45.56 -52.68
CA GLY A 39 -1.47 -44.27 -52.67
C GLY A 39 -0.46 -44.21 -51.53
N THR A 40 0.81 -44.09 -51.90
CA THR A 40 2.01 -43.81 -51.11
C THR A 40 1.78 -43.20 -49.72
N ASP A 41 2.23 -43.91 -48.68
CA ASP A 41 2.25 -43.49 -47.28
C ASP A 41 3.09 -42.20 -47.09
N GLU A 42 2.42 -41.07 -46.93
CA GLU A 42 2.95 -39.89 -46.24
C GLU A 42 2.54 -39.98 -44.76
N PRO A 43 3.44 -39.75 -43.78
CA PRO A 43 3.09 -39.90 -42.38
C PRO A 43 1.94 -38.95 -41.98
N PRO A 44 0.97 -39.41 -41.19
CA PRO A 44 -0.19 -38.62 -40.82
C PRO A 44 0.25 -37.39 -40.02
N THR A 45 -0.07 -36.21 -40.55
CA THR A 45 0.13 -34.93 -39.86
C THR A 45 -0.79 -34.90 -38.64
N GLU A 46 -0.22 -34.81 -37.43
CA GLU A 46 -1.04 -34.63 -36.22
C GLU A 46 -1.88 -33.36 -36.36
N PRO A 47 -3.19 -33.40 -36.06
CA PRO A 47 -4.00 -32.19 -36.06
C PRO A 47 -3.54 -31.31 -34.91
N THR A 48 -2.82 -30.24 -35.22
CA THR A 48 -2.52 -29.17 -34.27
C THR A 48 -3.85 -28.56 -33.85
N THR A 49 -4.35 -28.93 -32.68
CA THR A 49 -5.51 -28.29 -32.07
C THR A 49 -5.17 -26.82 -31.83
N THR A 50 -5.94 -25.93 -32.44
CA THR A 50 -5.85 -24.49 -32.23
C THR A 50 -5.92 -24.24 -30.72
N GLU A 51 -4.81 -23.76 -30.14
CA GLU A 51 -4.73 -23.41 -28.74
C GLU A 51 -5.78 -22.31 -28.47
N THR A 52 -6.87 -22.69 -27.78
CA THR A 52 -7.96 -21.76 -27.48
C THR A 52 -7.39 -20.62 -26.65
N THR A 53 -7.29 -19.45 -27.25
CA THR A 53 -6.84 -18.22 -26.59
C THR A 53 -7.89 -17.89 -25.54
N GLN A 54 -7.63 -18.27 -24.29
CA GLN A 54 -8.53 -18.06 -23.17
C GLN A 54 -8.83 -16.55 -23.09
N THR A 55 -10.09 -16.16 -23.25
CA THR A 55 -10.47 -14.75 -23.24
C THR A 55 -10.12 -14.17 -21.87
N ARG A 56 -9.16 -13.24 -21.83
CA ARG A 56 -8.75 -12.56 -20.60
C ARG A 56 -9.95 -11.78 -20.08
N GLN A 57 -10.58 -12.26 -19.02
CA GLN A 57 -11.70 -11.57 -18.41
C GLN A 57 -11.15 -10.43 -17.54
N ASP A 58 -11.32 -9.19 -17.98
CA ASP A 58 -10.86 -8.02 -17.25
C ASP A 58 -11.66 -7.85 -15.95
N LYS A 59 -10.98 -7.97 -14.81
CA LYS A 59 -11.57 -7.70 -13.50
C LYS A 59 -11.81 -6.19 -13.32
N PRO A 60 -12.90 -5.76 -12.66
CA PRO A 60 -13.11 -4.37 -12.36
C PRO A 60 -12.02 -3.81 -11.44
N SER A 61 -11.56 -2.60 -11.72
CA SER A 61 -10.58 -1.88 -10.91
C SER A 61 -11.07 -0.49 -10.48
N LEU A 62 -10.48 0.03 -9.40
CA LEU A 62 -10.75 1.33 -8.82
C LEU A 62 -9.46 1.99 -8.33
N GLU A 63 -9.23 3.24 -8.72
CA GLU A 63 -8.18 4.07 -8.13
C GLU A 63 -8.65 4.68 -6.81
N ILE A 64 -7.81 4.57 -5.78
CA ILE A 64 -8.03 5.11 -4.44
C ILE A 64 -6.99 6.22 -4.22
N ALA A 65 -7.47 7.46 -4.05
CA ALA A 65 -6.58 8.61 -3.93
C ALA A 65 -5.77 8.64 -2.62
N SER A 66 -6.35 8.13 -1.53
CA SER A 66 -5.72 7.95 -0.23
C SER A 66 -6.35 6.75 0.46
N LEU A 67 -5.53 5.77 0.84
CA LEU A 67 -5.99 4.65 1.66
C LEU A 67 -6.26 5.09 3.11
N PRO A 68 -7.21 4.43 3.79
CA PRO A 68 -7.42 4.55 5.23
C PRO A 68 -6.33 3.80 6.00
N VAL A 69 -5.18 4.46 6.15
CA VAL A 69 -4.00 3.90 6.81
C VAL A 69 -3.66 4.64 8.10
N GLY A 70 -3.02 3.92 9.01
CA GLY A 70 -2.51 4.44 10.27
C GLY A 70 -1.15 3.84 10.60
N GLY A 71 -0.61 4.30 11.73
CA GLY A 71 0.66 3.86 12.27
C GLY A 71 1.34 4.99 13.02
N VAL A 72 2.02 4.65 14.10
CA VAL A 72 2.74 5.60 14.94
C VAL A 72 4.22 5.24 14.87
N PRO A 73 5.11 6.16 14.47
CA PRO A 73 6.55 5.90 14.52
C PRO A 73 7.03 5.85 15.97
N ASP A 74 8.15 5.17 16.18
CA ASP A 74 8.91 5.33 17.41
C ASP A 74 9.38 6.78 17.56
N GLU A 75 9.56 7.25 18.79
CA GLU A 75 10.00 8.62 19.04
C GLU A 75 11.35 8.91 18.37
N GLY A 76 11.38 9.97 17.56
CA GLY A 76 12.59 10.37 16.82
C GLY A 76 12.88 9.54 15.57
N ALA A 77 12.08 8.53 15.25
CA ALA A 77 12.23 7.76 14.03
C ALA A 77 11.73 8.53 12.80
N ASN A 78 12.52 8.46 11.72
CA ASN A 78 12.19 9.01 10.40
C ASN A 78 11.52 7.96 9.50
N CYS A 79 10.77 7.04 10.12
CA CYS A 79 10.15 5.90 9.45
C CYS A 79 8.81 5.57 10.10
N ASN A 80 7.73 5.71 9.34
CA ASN A 80 6.38 5.39 9.82
C ASN A 80 6.00 3.96 9.42
N PRO A 81 5.53 3.14 10.36
CA PRO A 81 4.78 1.94 10.00
C PRO A 81 3.44 2.36 9.37
N VAL A 82 2.98 1.56 8.42
CA VAL A 82 1.73 1.79 7.69
C VAL A 82 0.92 0.51 7.71
N SER A 83 -0.27 0.60 8.29
CA SER A 83 -1.22 -0.50 8.41
C SER A 83 -2.62 -0.03 7.99
N TRP A 84 -3.40 -0.96 7.43
CA TRP A 84 -4.79 -0.75 7.03
C TRP A 84 -5.69 -0.55 8.26
N LEU A 85 -6.64 0.39 8.18
CA LEU A 85 -7.56 0.72 9.29
C LEU A 85 -9.05 0.47 8.99
N ALA A 86 -9.43 0.17 7.75
CA ALA A 86 -10.84 0.12 7.36
C ALA A 86 -11.46 -1.28 7.43
N GLY A 87 -11.18 -2.02 8.50
CA GLY A 87 -11.70 -3.37 8.74
C GLY A 87 -11.05 -4.44 7.86
N ASP A 88 -11.78 -5.49 7.54
CA ASP A 88 -11.25 -6.59 6.71
C ASP A 88 -11.31 -6.24 5.21
N ILE A 89 -10.28 -6.65 4.48
CA ILE A 89 -10.30 -6.59 3.01
C ILE A 89 -11.18 -7.75 2.51
N PRO A 90 -12.21 -7.52 1.68
CA PRO A 90 -13.07 -8.60 1.20
C PRO A 90 -12.29 -9.64 0.38
N GLU A 91 -12.73 -10.91 0.44
CA GLU A 91 -12.19 -11.96 -0.43
C GLU A 91 -12.30 -11.57 -1.91
N GLY A 92 -11.28 -11.93 -2.70
CA GLY A 92 -11.21 -11.57 -4.12
C GLY A 92 -10.81 -10.12 -4.41
N VAL A 93 -10.59 -9.29 -3.37
CA VAL A 93 -10.04 -7.95 -3.51
C VAL A 93 -8.53 -7.96 -3.31
N THR A 94 -7.82 -7.34 -4.25
CA THR A 94 -6.38 -7.06 -4.16
C THR A 94 -6.17 -5.56 -4.21
N ILE A 95 -5.49 -4.99 -3.22
CA ILE A 95 -5.13 -3.57 -3.15
C ILE A 95 -3.63 -3.44 -3.40
N THR A 96 -3.26 -2.90 -4.56
CA THR A 96 -1.87 -2.61 -4.90
C THR A 96 -1.52 -1.19 -4.48
N LEU A 97 -0.57 -1.05 -3.55
CA LEU A 97 -0.12 0.21 -2.98
C LEU A 97 0.67 1.03 -4.00
N GLY A 98 0.32 2.31 -4.13
CA GLY A 98 1.03 3.28 -4.95
C GLY A 98 2.21 3.93 -4.23
N ARG A 99 2.80 4.94 -4.87
CA ARG A 99 3.91 5.70 -4.27
C ARG A 99 3.39 6.66 -3.18
N PRO A 100 3.89 6.57 -1.94
CA PRO A 100 3.54 7.51 -0.88
C PRO A 100 3.92 8.95 -1.25
N ARG A 101 3.18 9.91 -0.71
CA ARG A 101 3.45 11.35 -0.84
C ARG A 101 2.90 12.12 0.36
N PHE A 102 3.41 13.32 0.60
CA PHE A 102 2.90 14.20 1.65
C PHE A 102 1.98 15.28 1.08
N LYS A 103 0.94 15.64 1.83
CA LYS A 103 0.04 16.75 1.51
C LYS A 103 -0.11 17.69 2.72
N PRO A 104 0.18 19.00 2.58
CA PRO A 104 0.78 19.65 1.41
C PRO A 104 2.22 19.14 1.12
N THR A 105 2.73 19.42 -0.08
CA THR A 105 4.10 19.07 -0.47
C THR A 105 5.11 20.10 0.04
N GLY A 106 6.40 19.73 0.10
CA GLY A 106 7.49 20.67 0.40
C GLY A 106 7.93 20.75 1.85
N ILE A 107 7.15 20.18 2.79
CA ILE A 107 7.50 20.14 4.22
C ILE A 107 8.30 18.88 4.54
N PHE A 108 7.85 17.74 4.03
CA PHE A 108 8.55 16.45 4.11
C PHE A 108 8.72 15.85 2.72
N ALA A 109 9.78 15.07 2.54
CA ALA A 109 10.01 14.24 1.37
C ALA A 109 10.06 12.76 1.79
N VAL A 110 9.57 11.88 0.93
CA VAL A 110 9.72 10.43 1.13
C VAL A 110 11.20 10.08 0.99
N ASP A 111 11.73 9.39 1.98
CA ASP A 111 13.14 9.02 2.06
C ASP A 111 13.32 7.69 2.80
N GLN A 112 13.37 6.59 2.03
CA GLN A 112 13.39 5.24 2.60
C GLN A 112 14.69 4.93 3.37
N SER A 113 15.76 5.72 3.21
CA SER A 113 16.98 5.54 4.02
C SER A 113 16.77 5.86 5.50
N GLY A 114 15.67 6.52 5.87
CA GLY A 114 15.26 6.73 7.25
C GLY A 114 14.69 5.48 7.93
N CYS A 115 14.42 4.42 7.18
CA CYS A 115 13.88 3.16 7.71
C CYS A 115 14.98 2.11 7.97
N PRO A 116 14.71 1.13 8.85
CA PRO A 116 15.55 -0.07 8.99
C PRO A 116 15.77 -0.78 7.66
N GLY A 117 16.93 -1.41 7.48
CA GLY A 117 17.30 -2.06 6.21
C GLY A 117 16.42 -3.24 5.81
N ASP A 118 15.76 -3.88 6.78
CA ASP A 118 14.79 -4.96 6.59
C ASP A 118 13.33 -4.45 6.45
N ALA A 119 13.10 -3.14 6.62
CA ALA A 119 11.77 -2.56 6.52
C ALA A 119 11.27 -2.54 5.07
N ARG A 120 10.18 -3.24 4.83
CA ARG A 120 9.57 -3.37 3.50
C ARG A 120 8.84 -2.10 3.08
N ALA A 121 9.30 -1.46 2.00
CA ALA A 121 8.68 -0.25 1.47
C ALA A 121 7.27 -0.51 0.92
N CYS A 122 6.37 0.48 1.03
CA CYS A 122 4.98 0.35 0.57
C CYS A 122 4.74 0.22 -0.95
N PRO A 123 5.46 0.92 -1.85
CA PRO A 123 5.13 0.91 -3.28
C PRO A 123 5.11 -0.49 -3.89
N GLY A 124 4.03 -0.82 -4.61
CA GLY A 124 3.85 -2.08 -5.32
C GLY A 124 3.47 -3.27 -4.45
N LEU A 125 3.41 -3.10 -3.12
CA LEU A 125 2.92 -4.16 -2.25
C LEU A 125 1.42 -4.38 -2.46
N GLU A 126 1.02 -5.63 -2.31
CA GLU A 126 -0.37 -6.05 -2.42
C GLU A 126 -0.91 -6.39 -1.04
N TRP A 127 -2.11 -5.89 -0.75
CA TRP A 127 -2.91 -6.29 0.39
C TRP A 127 -4.12 -7.07 -0.07
N THR A 128 -4.39 -8.18 0.60
CA THR A 128 -5.53 -9.07 0.35
C THR A 128 -6.22 -9.42 1.68
N ALA A 129 -7.32 -10.16 1.62
CA ALA A 129 -8.01 -10.68 2.80
C ALA A 129 -7.10 -11.54 3.70
N GLU A 130 -6.21 -12.32 3.08
CA GLU A 130 -5.32 -13.27 3.76
C GLU A 130 -4.01 -12.61 4.19
N GLU A 131 -3.58 -11.58 3.48
CA GLU A 131 -2.28 -10.95 3.64
C GLU A 131 -2.39 -9.42 3.70
N ALA A 132 -2.99 -8.92 4.76
CA ALA A 132 -2.92 -7.50 5.13
C ALA A 132 -1.66 -7.25 5.96
N ARG A 133 -0.52 -7.06 5.28
CA ARG A 133 0.76 -6.84 5.96
C ARG A 133 1.13 -5.37 6.08
N GLN A 134 1.71 -5.01 7.21
CA GLN A 134 2.34 -3.72 7.41
C GLN A 134 3.43 -3.43 6.34
N CYS A 135 3.58 -2.17 6.00
CA CYS A 135 4.71 -1.64 5.23
C CYS A 135 5.28 -0.40 5.92
N TRP A 136 6.38 0.14 5.41
CA TRP A 136 7.05 1.30 6.01
C TRP A 136 7.26 2.40 4.99
N VAL A 137 7.14 3.65 5.48
CA VAL A 137 7.44 4.86 4.70
C VAL A 137 8.45 5.68 5.47
N GLY A 138 9.67 5.71 4.94
CA GLY A 138 10.71 6.62 5.42
C GLY A 138 10.46 8.04 4.95
N PHE A 139 10.89 9.02 5.74
CA PHE A 139 10.73 10.43 5.40
C PHE A 139 11.88 11.27 5.93
N ARG A 140 12.07 12.44 5.32
CA ARG A 140 12.95 13.48 5.85
C ARG A 140 12.25 14.83 5.84
N GLN A 141 12.53 15.63 6.86
CA GLN A 141 12.05 17.00 6.94
C GLN A 141 12.83 17.90 5.97
N VAL A 142 12.12 18.71 5.20
CA VAL A 142 12.64 19.63 4.18
C VAL A 142 12.41 21.10 4.57
N ALA A 143 11.29 21.41 5.24
CA ALA A 143 10.99 22.76 5.73
C ALA A 143 11.06 22.83 7.27
N ASP A 144 11.23 24.02 7.84
CA ASP A 144 11.36 24.21 9.29
C ASP A 144 10.02 24.18 10.05
N GLU A 145 8.90 24.34 9.34
CA GLU A 145 7.57 24.41 9.94
C GLU A 145 6.48 23.85 9.01
N GLY A 146 5.32 23.59 9.62
CA GLY A 146 4.10 23.12 8.96
C GLY A 146 3.78 21.65 9.25
N SER A 147 2.57 21.25 8.89
CA SER A 147 2.05 19.90 9.08
C SER A 147 1.62 19.30 7.75
N VAL A 148 1.78 17.98 7.62
CA VAL A 148 1.38 17.21 6.45
C VAL A 148 0.65 15.94 6.85
N THR A 149 -0.20 15.47 5.98
CA THR A 149 -0.75 14.11 6.03
C THR A 149 0.00 13.24 5.02
N LEU A 150 0.41 12.04 5.44
CA LEU A 150 0.95 11.02 4.55
C LEU A 150 -0.19 10.44 3.71
N VAL A 151 -0.12 10.57 2.40
CA VAL A 151 -1.11 10.01 1.46
C VAL A 151 -0.50 8.82 0.73
N ILE A 152 -1.17 7.68 0.81
CA ILE A 152 -0.80 6.47 0.06
C ILE A 152 -1.92 6.17 -0.94
N PRO A 153 -1.72 6.49 -2.23
CA PRO A 153 -2.66 6.10 -3.27
C PRO A 153 -2.61 4.60 -3.48
N ALA A 154 -3.63 4.02 -4.10
CA ALA A 154 -3.63 2.60 -4.46
C ALA A 154 -4.56 2.31 -5.64
N ILE A 155 -4.45 1.11 -6.16
CA ILE A 155 -5.38 0.53 -7.13
C ILE A 155 -5.98 -0.72 -6.51
N ALA A 156 -7.30 -0.76 -6.37
CA ALA A 156 -8.02 -1.95 -5.96
C ALA A 156 -8.53 -2.70 -7.20
N THR A 157 -8.21 -3.98 -7.28
CA THR A 157 -8.81 -4.91 -8.24
C THR A 157 -9.81 -5.78 -7.48
N CYS A 158 -11.04 -5.87 -7.96
CA CYS A 158 -12.13 -6.58 -7.30
C CYS A 158 -12.64 -7.71 -8.17
N GLU A 159 -13.30 -8.71 -7.59
CA GLU A 159 -14.04 -9.70 -8.37
C GLU A 159 -15.34 -9.12 -8.91
N THR A 160 -16.00 -8.27 -8.13
CA THR A 160 -17.26 -7.64 -8.52
C THR A 160 -17.22 -6.13 -8.42
N ARG A 161 -18.08 -5.47 -9.21
CA ARG A 161 -18.24 -4.00 -9.15
C ARG A 161 -18.76 -3.53 -7.78
N GLN A 162 -19.59 -4.35 -7.13
CA GLN A 162 -20.16 -4.04 -5.82
C GLN A 162 -19.06 -3.97 -4.74
N GLN A 163 -18.11 -4.91 -4.73
CA GLN A 163 -16.96 -4.86 -3.84
C GLN A 163 -16.17 -3.56 -4.02
N CYS A 164 -15.83 -3.21 -5.26
CA CYS A 164 -15.14 -1.96 -5.57
C CYS A 164 -15.93 -0.72 -5.12
N ASN A 165 -17.25 -0.73 -5.22
CA ASN A 165 -18.06 0.37 -4.71
C ASN A 165 -18.03 0.46 -3.18
N GLY A 166 -17.92 -0.67 -2.46
CA GLY A 166 -17.75 -0.69 -1.00
C GLY A 166 -16.43 -0.05 -0.53
N LEU A 167 -15.39 -0.07 -1.38
CA LEU A 167 -14.12 0.59 -1.09
C LEU A 167 -14.18 2.12 -1.27
N LYS A 168 -15.20 2.63 -1.96
CA LYS A 168 -15.39 4.08 -2.14
C LYS A 168 -15.93 4.66 -0.83
N GLY A 169 -15.11 5.45 -0.15
CA GLY A 169 -15.55 6.17 1.06
C GLY A 169 -15.04 5.58 2.38
N LEU A 170 -14.08 4.65 2.35
CA LEU A 170 -13.46 4.10 3.56
C LEU A 170 -12.60 5.12 4.37
N GLY A 171 -12.53 6.38 3.91
CA GLY A 171 -11.77 7.44 4.54
C GLY A 171 -10.41 7.66 3.90
N GLY A 172 -9.54 8.38 4.61
CA GLY A 172 -8.18 8.69 4.19
C GLY A 172 -7.16 8.36 5.28
N SER A 173 -5.92 8.71 5.04
CA SER A 173 -4.84 8.48 5.99
C SER A 173 -5.05 9.24 7.29
N GLN A 174 -4.62 8.62 8.39
CA GLN A 174 -4.63 9.18 9.74
C GLN A 174 -3.19 9.44 10.24
N ILE A 175 -2.20 9.42 9.35
CA ILE A 175 -0.80 9.63 9.68
C ILE A 175 -0.45 11.09 9.36
N ASP A 176 -0.41 11.91 10.40
CA ASP A 176 0.00 13.31 10.33
C ASP A 176 1.41 13.51 10.89
N LEU A 177 2.21 14.32 10.21
CA LEU A 177 3.54 14.73 10.62
C LEU A 177 3.58 16.25 10.77
N THR A 178 4.29 16.72 11.79
CA THR A 178 4.53 18.15 11.99
C THR A 178 6.03 18.39 12.04
N ALA A 179 6.50 19.30 11.19
CA ALA A 179 7.90 19.70 11.15
C ALA A 179 8.29 20.37 12.46
N ARG A 180 9.49 20.06 12.95
CA ARG A 180 10.05 20.71 14.12
C ARG A 180 11.11 21.70 13.65
N ARG A 181 11.05 22.93 14.16
CA ARG A 181 12.10 23.91 13.88
C ARG A 181 13.44 23.31 14.30
N ARG A 182 14.43 23.36 13.40
CA ARG A 182 15.79 23.01 13.78
C ARG A 182 16.24 24.02 14.83
N GLU A 183 16.57 23.53 16.03
CA GLU A 183 17.24 24.35 17.01
C GLU A 183 18.57 24.77 16.38
N THR A 184 18.72 26.08 16.15
CA THR A 184 20.02 26.62 15.79
C THR A 184 20.89 26.39 17.02
N PRO A 185 22.07 25.74 16.89
CA PRO A 185 22.98 25.60 18.01
C PRO A 185 23.19 26.98 18.60
N GLU A 186 22.83 27.17 19.87
CA GLU A 186 23.12 28.42 20.55
C GLU A 186 24.62 28.63 20.41
N THR A 187 25.01 29.70 19.73
CA THR A 187 26.43 30.06 19.65
C THR A 187 26.87 30.21 21.10
N PRO A 188 27.88 29.45 21.57
CA PRO A 188 28.33 29.57 22.94
C PRO A 188 28.62 31.04 23.20
N PRO A 189 28.22 31.59 24.36
CA PRO A 189 28.43 33.00 24.65
C PRO A 189 29.90 33.32 24.42
N ASP A 190 30.17 34.34 23.60
CA ASP A 190 31.50 34.92 23.41
C ASP A 190 32.04 35.28 24.79
N THR A 191 32.74 34.34 25.42
CA THR A 191 33.45 34.60 26.65
C THR A 191 34.69 35.34 26.20
N PRO A 192 34.84 36.65 26.51
CA PRO A 192 36.04 37.37 26.13
C PRO A 192 37.24 36.62 26.71
N PRO A 193 38.34 36.48 25.95
CA PRO A 193 39.53 35.81 26.44
C PRO A 193 39.97 36.49 27.74
N GLU A 194 40.00 35.73 28.84
CA GLU A 194 40.55 36.21 30.10
C GLU A 194 41.97 36.70 29.82
N THR A 195 42.19 38.00 30.01
CA THR A 195 43.51 38.59 29.92
C THR A 195 44.36 37.95 31.03
N PRO A 196 45.50 37.30 30.71
CA PRO A 196 46.35 36.73 31.73
C PRO A 196 46.76 37.81 32.74
N PRO A 197 46.75 37.53 34.06
CA PRO A 197 47.23 38.49 35.05
C PRO A 197 48.70 38.80 34.77
N GLU A 198 49.03 40.08 34.64
CA GLU A 198 50.41 40.54 34.53
C GLU A 198 51.18 40.17 35.81
N THR A 199 52.11 39.24 35.69
CA THR A 199 53.01 38.86 36.80
C THR A 199 53.95 40.04 37.11
N PRO A 200 54.02 40.53 38.37
CA PRO A 200 54.99 41.55 38.74
C PRO A 200 56.42 41.02 38.61
N VAL A 201 57.27 41.72 37.87
CA VAL A 201 58.71 41.44 37.81
C VAL A 201 59.34 41.89 39.13
N GLU A 202 59.78 40.94 39.96
CA GLU A 202 60.66 41.24 41.08
C GLU A 202 62.03 41.68 40.58
N THR A 203 62.46 42.86 41.04
CA THR A 203 63.78 43.43 40.75
C THR A 203 64.81 42.86 41.72
N PRO A 204 65.94 42.28 41.25
CA PRO A 204 66.97 41.80 42.17
C PRO A 204 67.75 42.99 42.75
N SER A 205 67.66 43.20 44.06
CA SER A 205 68.61 44.05 44.78
C SER A 205 69.84 43.21 45.14
N GLY A 206 70.96 43.53 44.50
CA GLY A 206 72.26 42.99 44.86
C GLY A 206 72.78 43.56 46.19
N GLY A 207 73.53 42.73 46.91
CA GLY A 207 74.28 43.05 48.11
C GLY A 207 75.13 41.86 48.52
#